data_AF-A0A1Q7GQ81-F1
#
_entry.id   AF-A0A1Q7GQ81-F1
#
_cell.length_a   1.000
_cell.length_b   1.000
_cell.length_c   1.000
_cell.angle_alpha   90.00
_cell.angle_beta   90.00
_cell.angle_gamma   90.00
#
_symmetry.space_group_name_H-M   'P 1'
#
loop_
_entity.id
_entity.type
_entity.pdbx_description
1 polymer ?
#
loop_
_entity_poly.entity_id
_entity_poly.type
_entity_poly.pdbx_seq_one_letter_code
_entity_poly.pdbx_strand_id
1 'polypeptide(L)'
;MELTLKGKQGKTVLVAGDAIRIVKQGLFSGRNERTLLIRNISSVEVKKPRGFAGFIQFSIAGGKARDRSLTLTGGAFDAAQDENSVLFNGEESYQIALQIKTYVESWSAPSERGAAPDPATPRSTADEIQKLKTLMDDGVLTKEEFENQKRKLLSM
;
A
#
# COMPACT_ATOMS: atom_id res chain seq x y z
N MET A 1 -7.59 -13.70 -0.93
CA MET A 1 -7.78 -13.47 -2.37
C MET A 1 -6.47 -13.83 -3.05
N GLU A 2 -6.52 -14.57 -4.16
CA GLU A 2 -5.33 -14.89 -4.96
C GLU A 2 -5.46 -14.22 -6.33
N LEU A 3 -4.55 -13.31 -6.66
CA LEU A 3 -4.49 -12.63 -7.96
C LEU A 3 -3.14 -12.91 -8.61
N THR A 4 -3.12 -13.12 -9.92
CA THR A 4 -1.89 -13.39 -10.67
C THR A 4 -1.81 -12.48 -11.89
N LEU A 5 -0.77 -11.66 -11.97
CA LEU A 5 -0.45 -10.84 -13.14
C LEU A 5 0.80 -11.42 -13.81
N LYS A 6 0.63 -11.97 -15.02
CA LYS A 6 1.75 -12.38 -15.86
C LYS A 6 2.30 -11.17 -16.61
N GLY A 7 3.56 -10.86 -16.35
CA GLY A 7 4.27 -9.78 -17.01
C GLY A 7 5.20 -10.25 -18.13
N LYS A 8 5.97 -9.30 -18.65
CA LYS A 8 7.04 -9.54 -19.63
C LYS A 8 8.31 -10.06 -18.95
N GLN A 9 9.23 -10.55 -19.77
CA GLN A 9 10.57 -10.99 -19.35
C GLN A 9 10.56 -12.07 -18.23
N GLY A 10 9.53 -12.93 -18.25
CA GLY A 10 9.38 -13.99 -17.25
C GLY A 10 9.05 -13.49 -15.84
N LYS A 11 8.63 -12.23 -15.68
CA LYS A 11 8.18 -11.68 -14.39
C LYS A 11 6.69 -11.96 -14.18
N THR A 12 6.32 -12.38 -12.98
CA THR A 12 4.93 -12.60 -12.56
C THR A 12 4.71 -12.00 -11.18
N VAL A 13 3.61 -11.27 -11.00
CA VAL A 13 3.15 -10.82 -9.69
C VAL A 13 2.08 -11.79 -9.19
N LEU A 14 2.22 -12.25 -7.96
CA LEU A 14 1.28 -13.11 -7.26
C LEU A 14 0.85 -12.39 -5.99
N VAL A 15 -0.45 -12.28 -5.77
CA VAL A 15 -1.03 -11.77 -4.52
C VAL A 15 -1.44 -12.98 -3.69
N ALA A 16 -0.88 -13.11 -2.49
CA ALA A 16 -1.15 -14.19 -1.56
C ALA A 16 -1.40 -13.62 -0.16
N GLY A 17 -2.68 -13.43 0.18
CA GLY A 17 -3.06 -12.88 1.48
C GLY A 17 -2.51 -11.47 1.70
N ASP A 18 -1.67 -11.29 2.72
CA ASP A 18 -1.06 -10.01 3.09
C ASP A 18 0.29 -9.74 2.37
N ALA A 19 0.64 -10.53 1.35
CA ALA A 19 1.90 -10.43 0.64
C ALA A 19 1.75 -10.38 -0.89
N ILE A 20 2.64 -9.63 -1.52
CA ILE A 20 2.88 -9.59 -2.96
C ILE A 20 4.18 -10.32 -3.26
N ARG A 21 4.14 -11.32 -4.12
CA ARG A 21 5.33 -12.06 -4.57
C ARG A 21 5.61 -11.74 -6.03
N ILE A 22 6.81 -11.28 -6.31
CA ILE A 22 7.30 -11.00 -7.65
C ILE A 22 8.31 -12.10 -8.01
N VAL A 23 7.93 -12.95 -8.95
CA VAL A 23 8.78 -14.06 -9.43
C VAL A 23 9.34 -13.68 -10.78
N LYS A 24 10.66 -13.75 -10.95
CA LYS A 24 11.36 -13.64 -12.24
C LYS A 24 11.96 -14.99 -12.60
N GLN A 25 11.48 -15.59 -13.69
CA GLN A 25 12.03 -16.81 -14.25
C GLN A 25 12.93 -16.46 -15.43
N GLY A 26 14.25 -16.59 -15.23
CA GLY A 26 15.24 -16.42 -16.30
C GLY A 26 15.61 -17.76 -16.92
N LEU A 27 15.76 -17.80 -18.25
CA LEU A 27 16.14 -19.00 -19.00
C LEU A 27 17.54 -19.54 -18.59
N PHE A 28 18.42 -18.66 -18.09
CA PHE A 28 19.80 -18.98 -17.69
C PHE A 28 20.17 -18.57 -16.26
N SER A 29 19.34 -17.76 -15.58
CA SER A 29 19.67 -17.16 -14.27
C SER A 29 18.89 -17.76 -13.09
N GLY A 30 18.13 -18.84 -13.33
CA GLY A 30 17.28 -19.48 -12.34
C GLY A 30 16.00 -18.70 -12.04
N ARG A 31 15.30 -19.12 -10.97
CA ARG A 31 14.09 -18.47 -10.46
C ARG A 31 14.48 -17.54 -9.32
N ASN A 32 14.34 -16.23 -9.54
CA ASN A 32 14.45 -15.23 -8.49
C ASN A 32 13.05 -14.88 -7.99
N GLU A 33 12.87 -14.82 -6.68
CA GLU A 33 11.59 -14.49 -6.06
C GLU A 33 11.80 -13.44 -4.99
N ARG A 34 10.93 -12.43 -4.99
CA ARG A 34 10.83 -11.41 -3.95
C ARG A 34 9.46 -11.42 -3.34
N THR A 35 9.41 -11.36 -2.01
CA THR A 35 8.16 -11.24 -1.26
C THR A 35 8.13 -9.88 -0.58
N LEU A 36 7.09 -9.10 -0.88
CA LEU A 36 6.81 -7.79 -0.34
C LEU A 36 5.56 -7.90 0.52
N LEU A 37 5.68 -7.62 1.81
CA LEU A 37 4.51 -7.56 2.68
C LEU A 37 3.73 -6.30 2.36
N ILE A 38 2.42 -6.41 2.18
CA ILE A 38 1.56 -5.32 1.74
C ILE A 38 1.68 -4.12 2.69
N ARG A 39 1.78 -4.38 4.01
CA ARG A 39 2.02 -3.36 5.04
C ARG A 39 3.28 -2.51 4.84
N ASN A 40 4.28 -3.00 4.10
CA ASN A 40 5.52 -2.28 3.84
C ASN A 40 5.48 -1.51 2.51
N ILE A 41 4.40 -1.67 1.73
CA ILE A 41 4.21 -1.00 0.44
C ILE A 41 3.65 0.40 0.73
N SER A 42 4.45 1.42 0.42
CA SER A 42 4.06 2.82 0.61
C SER A 42 3.18 3.35 -0.53
N SER A 43 3.37 2.85 -1.75
CA SER A 43 2.52 3.21 -2.89
C SER A 43 2.57 2.16 -4.00
N VAL A 44 1.50 2.11 -4.80
CA VAL A 44 1.41 1.28 -6.00
C VAL A 44 1.09 2.15 -7.20
N GLU A 45 1.99 2.16 -8.17
CA GLU A 45 1.81 2.87 -9.44
C GLU A 45 1.42 1.88 -10.53
N VAL A 46 0.38 2.21 -11.31
CA VAL A 46 -0.05 1.42 -12.47
C VAL A 46 -0.17 2.35 -13.66
N LYS A 47 0.52 2.03 -14.76
CA LYS A 47 0.44 2.76 -16.03
C LYS A 47 -0.19 1.90 -17.11
N LYS A 48 -1.22 2.45 -17.76
CA LYS A 48 -1.91 1.81 -18.89
C LYS A 48 -0.98 1.67 -20.11
N PRO A 49 -0.96 0.53 -20.81
CA PRO A 49 -0.28 0.40 -22.09
C PRO A 49 -0.94 1.31 -23.14
N ARG A 50 -0.19 2.30 -23.67
CA ARG A 50 -0.60 3.21 -24.75
C ARG A 50 0.56 3.40 -25.72
N GLY A 51 0.66 2.55 -26.75
CA GLY A 51 1.78 2.52 -27.70
C GLY A 51 3.07 1.86 -27.16
N PHE A 52 3.25 1.87 -25.84
CA PHE A 52 4.30 1.15 -25.12
C PHE A 52 3.72 0.17 -24.09
N ALA A 53 4.57 -0.68 -23.51
CA ALA A 53 4.17 -1.57 -22.44
C ALA A 53 3.69 -0.78 -21.22
N GLY A 54 2.62 -1.28 -20.57
CA GLY A 54 2.20 -0.80 -19.26
C GLY A 54 3.09 -1.38 -18.17
N PHE A 55 2.94 -0.85 -16.96
CA PHE A 55 3.68 -1.37 -15.81
C PHE A 55 2.90 -1.25 -14.51
N ILE A 56 3.22 -2.11 -13.57
CA ILE A 56 2.90 -1.98 -12.16
C ILE A 56 4.21 -1.87 -11.39
N GLN A 57 4.30 -0.94 -10.45
CA GLN A 57 5.48 -0.72 -9.61
C GLN A 57 5.06 -0.56 -8.15
N PHE A 58 5.76 -1.27 -7.27
CA PHE A 58 5.54 -1.22 -5.82
C PHE A 58 6.66 -0.41 -5.17
N SER A 59 6.30 0.66 -4.46
CA SER A 59 7.24 1.44 -3.64
C SER A 59 7.20 0.93 -2.21
N ILE A 60 8.37 0.79 -1.57
CA ILE A 60 8.49 0.26 -0.20
C ILE A 60 8.97 1.39 0.71
N ALA A 61 8.34 1.56 1.88
CA ALA A 61 8.79 2.53 2.88
C ALA A 61 10.19 2.15 3.40
N GLY A 62 11.16 3.08 3.34
CA GLY A 62 12.54 2.85 3.80
C GLY A 62 13.44 2.07 2.81
N GLY A 63 12.94 1.72 1.62
CA GLY A 63 13.79 1.22 0.53
C GLY A 63 14.71 2.31 0.01
N LYS A 64 15.93 1.97 -0.42
CA LYS A 64 16.84 2.92 -1.08
C LYS A 64 16.10 3.58 -2.24
N ALA A 65 15.82 4.87 -2.12
CA ALA A 65 15.40 5.70 -3.24
C ALA A 65 16.56 5.64 -4.25
N ARG A 66 16.44 4.80 -5.28
CA ARG A 66 17.35 4.91 -6.41
C ARG A 66 17.00 6.23 -7.08
N ASP A 67 17.99 7.11 -7.02
CA ASP A 67 17.99 8.46 -7.56
C ASP A 67 17.22 8.51 -8.89
N ARG A 68 15.98 8.99 -8.86
CA ARG A 68 15.09 9.09 -10.03
C ARG A 68 15.44 10.29 -10.92
N SER A 69 16.60 10.89 -10.71
CA SER A 69 17.01 12.12 -11.37
C SER A 69 18.38 11.90 -12.01
N LEU A 70 18.44 11.28 -13.20
CA LEU A 70 19.47 11.52 -14.25
C LEU A 70 19.47 10.54 -15.45
N THR A 71 18.47 9.67 -15.66
CA THR A 71 18.38 8.89 -16.91
C THR A 71 17.33 9.46 -17.86
N LEU A 72 17.76 9.83 -19.08
CA LEU A 72 16.93 10.29 -20.22
C LEU A 72 15.89 9.24 -20.72
N THR A 73 15.73 8.12 -20.01
CA THR A 73 14.98 6.92 -20.42
C THR A 73 13.65 6.72 -19.67
N GLY A 74 13.10 7.79 -19.11
CA GLY A 74 11.96 7.81 -18.20
C GLY A 74 10.82 6.80 -18.50
N GLY A 75 10.40 6.06 -17.46
CA GLY A 75 9.13 5.32 -17.44
C GLY A 75 9.25 3.82 -17.68
N ALA A 76 8.77 3.30 -18.81
CA ALA A 76 8.69 1.86 -19.06
C ALA A 76 10.08 1.18 -19.15
N PHE A 77 11.13 1.92 -19.54
CA PHE A 77 12.51 1.43 -19.52
C PHE A 77 13.07 1.36 -18.10
N ASP A 78 12.81 2.36 -17.26
CA ASP A 78 13.20 2.32 -15.85
C ASP A 78 12.44 1.21 -15.11
N ALA A 79 11.14 1.07 -15.38
CA ALA A 79 10.31 -0.03 -14.88
C ALA A 79 10.70 -1.41 -15.47
N ALA A 80 11.45 -1.48 -16.56
CA ALA A 80 12.01 -2.74 -17.03
C ALA A 80 13.15 -3.22 -16.11
N GLN A 81 13.97 -2.27 -15.64
CA GLN A 81 15.15 -2.53 -14.82
C GLN A 81 14.85 -2.62 -13.32
N ASP A 82 13.74 -2.04 -12.87
CA ASP A 82 13.31 -2.13 -11.47
C ASP A 82 12.83 -3.56 -11.13
N GLU A 83 13.22 -4.01 -9.94
CA GLU A 83 12.95 -5.35 -9.42
C GLU A 83 11.58 -5.42 -8.72
N ASN A 84 11.06 -4.27 -8.30
CA ASN A 84 9.75 -4.10 -7.71
C ASN A 84 8.70 -3.69 -8.75
N SER A 85 9.02 -3.82 -10.04
CA SER A 85 8.11 -3.53 -11.15
C SER A 85 7.98 -4.68 -12.12
N VAL A 86 6.79 -4.76 -12.71
CA VAL A 86 6.43 -5.75 -13.73
C VAL A 86 5.78 -5.02 -14.90
N LEU A 87 6.40 -5.18 -16.08
CA LEU A 87 5.84 -4.72 -17.33
C LEU A 87 4.76 -5.68 -17.82
N PHE A 88 3.69 -5.17 -18.38
CA PHE A 88 2.63 -5.99 -18.96
C PHE A 88 2.05 -5.35 -20.23
N ASN A 89 1.35 -6.17 -21.01
CA ASN A 89 0.63 -5.76 -22.21
C ASN A 89 -0.83 -6.25 -22.14
N GLY A 90 -1.69 -5.58 -22.90
CA GLY A 90 -3.10 -5.95 -23.02
C GLY A 90 -3.99 -5.33 -21.95
N GLU A 91 -5.26 -5.20 -22.27
CA GLU A 91 -6.25 -4.62 -21.37
C GLU A 91 -6.54 -5.53 -20.17
N GLU A 92 -6.57 -6.85 -20.36
CA GLU A 92 -6.79 -7.83 -19.28
C GLU A 92 -5.75 -7.70 -18.17
N SER A 93 -4.46 -7.71 -18.53
CA SER A 93 -3.35 -7.50 -17.59
C SER A 93 -3.45 -6.14 -16.89
N TYR A 94 -3.92 -5.11 -17.60
CA TYR A 94 -4.15 -3.79 -17.02
C TYR A 94 -5.27 -3.82 -15.96
N GLN A 95 -6.39 -4.50 -16.23
CA GLN A 95 -7.46 -4.66 -15.26
C GLN A 95 -7.01 -5.45 -14.03
N ILE A 96 -6.24 -6.52 -14.21
CA ILE A 96 -5.64 -7.27 -13.10
C ILE A 96 -4.69 -6.38 -12.29
N ALA A 97 -3.85 -5.58 -12.96
CA ALA A 97 -2.95 -4.64 -12.28
C ALA A 97 -3.73 -3.59 -11.46
N LEU A 98 -4.86 -3.08 -11.98
CA LEU A 98 -5.75 -2.20 -11.22
C LEU A 98 -6.35 -2.90 -10.01
N GLN A 99 -6.81 -4.15 -10.15
CA GLN A 99 -7.31 -4.94 -9.02
C GLN A 99 -6.24 -5.14 -7.94
N ILE A 100 -5.00 -5.45 -8.33
CA ILE A 100 -3.87 -5.58 -7.40
C ILE A 100 -3.61 -4.24 -6.71
N LYS A 101 -3.63 -3.13 -7.44
CA LYS A 101 -3.48 -1.79 -6.87
C LYS A 101 -4.57 -1.52 -5.85
N THR A 102 -5.83 -1.66 -6.21
CA THR A 102 -6.97 -1.45 -5.30
C THR A 102 -6.90 -2.38 -4.09
N TYR A 103 -6.47 -3.63 -4.28
CA TYR A 103 -6.26 -4.56 -3.18
C TYR A 103 -5.21 -4.02 -2.21
N VAL A 104 -4.00 -3.72 -2.67
CA VAL A 104 -2.93 -3.17 -1.83
C VAL A 104 -3.35 -1.85 -1.17
N GLU A 105 -3.99 -0.95 -1.92
CA GLU A 105 -4.50 0.31 -1.37
C GLU A 105 -5.61 0.09 -0.35
N SER A 106 -6.40 -0.98 -0.42
CA SER A 106 -7.39 -1.29 0.63
C SER A 106 -6.76 -1.73 1.96
N TRP A 107 -5.51 -2.20 1.94
CA TRP A 107 -4.73 -2.46 3.15
C TRP A 107 -4.05 -1.20 3.70
N SER A 108 -3.73 -0.25 2.82
CA SER A 108 -3.11 1.04 3.18
C SER A 108 -4.14 2.14 3.45
N ALA A 109 -5.38 1.96 2.99
CA ALA A 109 -6.50 2.81 3.35
C ALA A 109 -6.54 2.81 4.87
N PRO A 110 -6.58 3.99 5.51
CA PRO A 110 -6.94 4.03 6.90
C PRO A 110 -8.29 3.34 6.94
N SER A 111 -8.30 2.13 7.48
CA SER A 111 -9.52 1.52 7.89
C SER A 111 -10.22 2.61 8.68
N GLU A 112 -11.49 2.90 8.39
CA GLU A 112 -12.38 3.50 9.39
C GLU A 112 -12.61 2.53 10.59
N ARG A 113 -11.60 1.70 10.86
CA ARG A 113 -11.34 0.84 12.00
C ARG A 113 -9.84 0.88 12.30
N GLY A 114 -9.42 1.91 13.03
CA GLY A 114 -8.16 1.95 13.79
C GLY A 114 -6.90 2.13 12.91
N ALA A 115 -6.01 3.08 13.17
CA ALA A 115 -5.41 3.31 14.48
C ALA A 115 -5.49 2.03 15.33
N ALA A 116 -4.81 0.96 14.89
CA ALA A 116 -4.50 -0.09 15.83
C ALA A 116 -3.68 0.57 16.96
N PRO A 117 -4.13 0.44 18.22
CA PRO A 117 -3.37 0.90 19.36
C PRO A 117 -2.05 0.13 19.34
N ASP A 118 -0.97 0.88 19.38
CA ASP A 118 0.33 0.40 19.81
C ASP A 118 0.14 -0.41 21.11
N PRO A 119 0.56 -1.69 21.20
CA PRO A 119 0.35 -2.49 22.39
C PRO A 119 1.28 -2.12 23.56
N ALA A 120 1.89 -0.92 23.57
CA ALA A 120 2.84 -0.53 24.61
C ALA A 120 2.83 0.94 25.06
N THR A 121 1.82 1.75 24.71
CA THR A 121 1.70 3.10 25.29
C THR A 121 0.43 3.21 26.15
N PRO A 122 0.53 3.61 27.44
CA PRO A 122 -0.64 3.90 28.22
C PRO A 122 -1.41 5.00 27.49
N ARG A 123 -2.66 4.71 27.11
CA ARG A 123 -3.55 5.65 26.41
C ARG A 123 -3.51 6.96 27.19
N SER A 124 -2.90 7.98 26.60
CA SER A 124 -2.78 9.27 27.26
C SER A 124 -4.17 9.85 27.41
N THR A 125 -4.53 10.33 28.60
CA THR A 125 -5.81 10.99 28.89
C THR A 125 -6.15 12.07 27.85
N ALA A 126 -5.12 12.68 27.24
CA ALA A 126 -5.26 13.64 26.15
C ALA A 126 -5.89 13.05 24.87
N ASP A 127 -5.52 11.83 24.46
CA ASP A 127 -6.05 11.17 23.26
C ASP A 127 -7.54 10.83 23.43
N GLU A 128 -7.94 10.40 24.63
CA GLU A 128 -9.34 10.11 24.94
C GLU A 128 -10.18 11.38 24.95
N ILE A 129 -9.66 12.50 25.49
CA ILE A 129 -10.33 13.81 25.45
C ILE A 129 -10.47 14.31 24.00
N GLN A 130 -9.48 14.10 23.15
CA GLN A 130 -9.55 14.49 21.73
C GLN A 130 -10.64 13.70 20.98
N LYS A 131 -10.76 12.40 21.24
CA LYS A 131 -11.81 11.55 20.65
C LYS A 131 -13.21 11.96 21.11
N LEU A 132 -13.37 12.27 22.40
CA LEU A 132 -14.64 12.78 22.94
C LEU A 132 -15.04 14.10 22.27
N LYS A 133 -14.07 14.97 21.96
CA LYS A 133 -14.35 16.25 21.31
C LYS A 133 -14.85 16.05 19.88
N THR A 134 -14.24 15.14 19.12
CA THR A 134 -14.73 14.77 17.78
C THR A 134 -16.17 14.28 17.82
N LEU A 135 -16.53 13.42 18.78
CA LEU A 135 -17.89 12.93 18.93
C LEU A 135 -18.91 14.03 19.30
N MET A 136 -18.47 15.07 20.03
CA MET A 136 -19.30 16.25 20.31
C MET A 136 -19.47 17.11 19.05
N ASP A 137 -18.39 17.35 18.31
CA ASP A 137 -18.39 18.15 17.07
C ASP A 137 -19.23 17.47 15.96
N ASP A 138 -19.23 16.14 15.93
CA ASP A 138 -20.07 15.32 15.04
C ASP A 138 -21.55 15.24 15.49
N GLY A 139 -21.90 15.87 16.62
CA GLY A 139 -23.26 15.87 17.17
C GLY A 139 -23.72 14.55 17.75
N VAL A 140 -22.80 13.59 17.95
CA VAL A 140 -23.07 12.27 18.56
C VAL A 140 -23.18 12.40 20.08
N LEU A 141 -22.41 13.32 20.69
CA LEU A 141 -22.48 13.65 22.11
C LEU A 141 -23.00 15.06 22.31
N THR A 142 -23.85 15.23 23.32
CA THR A 142 -24.21 16.57 23.79
C THR A 142 -23.07 17.18 24.61
N LYS A 143 -23.05 18.51 24.69
CA LYS A 143 -22.02 19.25 25.43
C LYS A 143 -21.92 18.83 26.91
N GLU A 144 -23.05 18.44 27.52
CA GLU A 144 -23.11 17.97 28.90
C GLU A 144 -22.47 16.57 29.07
N GLU A 145 -22.71 15.66 28.14
CA GLU A 145 -22.14 14.31 28.15
C GLU A 145 -20.62 14.34 27.93
N PHE A 146 -20.16 15.19 27.02
CA PHE A 146 -18.74 15.44 26.79
C PHE A 146 -18.04 15.92 28.07
N GLU A 147 -18.58 16.93 28.75
CA GLU A 147 -17.98 17.50 29.96
C GLU A 147 -17.95 16.53 31.14
N ASN A 148 -18.95 15.65 31.27
CA ASN A 148 -18.97 14.60 32.30
C ASN A 148 -17.91 13.53 32.04
N GLN A 149 -17.77 13.08 30.79
CA GLN A 149 -16.76 12.07 30.42
C GLN A 149 -15.34 12.63 30.52
N LYS A 150 -15.12 13.88 30.10
CA LYS A 150 -13.84 14.59 30.24
C LYS A 150 -13.41 14.73 31.70
N ARG A 151 -14.32 15.10 32.61
CA ARG A 151 -14.02 15.20 34.05
C ARG A 151 -13.66 13.85 34.66
N LYS A 152 -14.36 12.79 34.27
CA LYS A 152 -14.08 11.42 34.73
C LYS A 152 -12.69 10.95 34.30
N LEU A 153 -12.30 11.26 33.06
CA LEU A 153 -10.97 10.91 32.54
C LEU A 153 -9.85 11.72 33.19
N LEU A 154 -10.10 12.99 33.54
CA LEU A 154 -9.12 13.85 34.24
C LEU A 154 -8.99 13.55 35.74
N SER A 155 -9.92 12.79 36.33
CA SER A 155 -9.85 12.37 37.73
C SER A 155 -9.34 10.93 37.91
N MET A 156 -8.90 10.28 36.83
CA MET A 156 -8.19 8.98 36.84
C MET A 156 -6.69 9.21 36.78
#